data_AF-A0A3M1SAI0-F1
#
_entry.id   AF-A0A3M1SAI0-F1
#
_cell.length_a   1.000
_cell.length_b   1.000
_cell.length_c   1.000
_cell.angle_alpha   90.00
_cell.angle_beta   90.00
_cell.angle_gamma   90.00
#
_symmetry.space_group_name_H-M   'P 1'
#
loop_
_entity.id
_entity.type
_entity.pdbx_description
1 polymer ?
#
loop_
_entity_poly.entity_id
_entity_poly.type
_entity_poly.pdbx_seq_one_letter_code
_entity_poly.pdbx_strand_id
1 'polypeptide(L)'
;MKITYNSFIFNLLAEEQINLPHYKGSTLRGAFGVAFKRVACALKRQNCTDCLLRTKCIYSQMFETNADGESPLGRVETVPRPFVIVPPETDNTVFEQNSEIKFTLTLIGRATEYLPYFVYAFQELGKMGIGSGRGKYTLLSVISENDGELIYSHDTQTLHSPQKNELDLGDAVSWFIEQDGEPSQSEVTL
;
A
#
# COMPACT_ATOMS: atom_id res chain seq x y z
N MET A 1 17.21 -13.69 6.51
CA MET A 1 16.50 -12.71 7.39
C MET A 1 15.05 -12.77 7.00
N LYS A 2 14.14 -13.06 7.94
CA LYS A 2 12.73 -13.25 7.63
C LYS A 2 11.97 -11.93 7.73
N ILE A 3 11.20 -11.59 6.70
CA ILE A 3 10.31 -10.43 6.68
C ILE A 3 8.88 -10.91 6.46
N THR A 4 7.95 -10.50 7.32
CA THR A 4 6.52 -10.76 7.12
C THR A 4 5.97 -9.85 6.02
N TYR A 5 5.12 -10.37 5.14
CA TYR A 5 4.44 -9.59 4.12
C TYR A 5 3.08 -10.19 3.78
N ASN A 6 2.15 -9.40 3.27
CA ASN A 6 0.88 -9.87 2.73
C ASN A 6 0.44 -8.99 1.57
N SER A 7 -0.04 -9.60 0.49
CA SER A 7 -0.61 -8.88 -0.66
C SER A 7 -2.12 -9.08 -0.73
N PHE A 8 -2.84 -8.01 -1.03
CA PHE A 8 -4.30 -7.99 -1.03
C PHE A 8 -4.83 -7.31 -2.29
N ILE A 9 -5.76 -7.97 -2.96
CA ILE A 9 -6.50 -7.41 -4.10
C ILE A 9 -7.74 -6.70 -3.56
N PHE A 10 -7.82 -5.39 -3.77
CA PHE A 10 -8.96 -4.57 -3.43
C PHE A 10 -9.87 -4.44 -4.64
N ASN A 11 -11.14 -4.82 -4.51
CA ASN A 11 -12.13 -4.67 -5.56
C ASN A 11 -13.11 -3.53 -5.24
N LEU A 12 -13.11 -2.50 -6.07
CA LEU A 12 -13.99 -1.34 -5.93
C LEU A 12 -15.09 -1.37 -6.99
N LEU A 13 -16.29 -0.92 -6.63
CA LEU A 13 -17.37 -0.64 -7.56
C LEU A 13 -17.59 0.87 -7.65
N ALA A 14 -17.42 1.43 -8.84
CA ALA A 14 -17.69 2.84 -9.10
C ALA A 14 -19.20 3.13 -8.93
N GLU A 15 -19.56 4.02 -8.00
CA GLU A 15 -20.95 4.46 -7.81
C GLU A 15 -21.30 5.63 -8.71
N GLU A 16 -20.28 6.36 -9.15
CA GLU A 16 -20.32 7.51 -10.04
C GLU A 16 -19.14 7.36 -11.02
N GLN A 17 -19.11 8.14 -12.10
CA GLN A 17 -17.95 8.17 -12.98
C GLN A 17 -16.69 8.60 -12.21
N ILE A 18 -15.63 7.80 -12.29
CA ILE A 18 -14.32 8.08 -11.68
C ILE A 18 -13.30 8.39 -12.75
N ASN A 19 -12.68 9.57 -12.64
CA ASN A 19 -11.63 10.01 -13.55
C ASN A 19 -10.27 9.93 -12.83
N LEU A 20 -9.44 8.95 -13.21
CA LEU A 20 -8.07 8.80 -12.72
C LEU A 20 -7.07 9.25 -13.78
N PRO A 21 -5.97 9.93 -13.40
CA PRO A 21 -4.91 10.23 -14.36
C PRO A 21 -4.23 8.96 -14.86
N HIS A 22 -3.44 9.07 -15.94
CA HIS A 22 -2.61 7.95 -16.43
C HIS A 22 -1.78 7.33 -15.30
N TYR A 23 -1.14 8.17 -14.47
CA TYR A 23 -0.40 7.74 -13.28
C TYR A 23 -1.31 7.52 -12.05
N LYS A 24 -2.17 6.50 -12.13
CA LYS A 24 -3.18 6.15 -11.11
C LYS A 24 -2.61 5.97 -9.71
N GLY A 25 -1.40 5.41 -9.60
CA GLY A 25 -0.72 5.16 -8.33
C GLY A 25 -0.51 6.43 -7.50
N SER A 26 -0.23 7.57 -8.14
CA SER A 26 -0.08 8.85 -7.45
C SER A 26 -1.38 9.32 -6.78
N THR A 27 -2.51 9.15 -7.49
CA THR A 27 -3.84 9.53 -7.01
C THR A 27 -4.31 8.60 -5.91
N LEU A 28 -4.17 7.28 -6.11
CA LEU A 28 -4.49 6.28 -5.08
C LEU A 28 -3.70 6.52 -3.81
N ARG A 29 -2.36 6.64 -3.90
CA ARG A 29 -1.48 6.86 -2.75
C ARG A 29 -1.79 8.18 -2.03
N GLY A 30 -1.97 9.26 -2.77
CA GLY A 30 -2.27 10.58 -2.22
C GLY A 30 -3.61 10.60 -1.50
N ALA A 31 -4.67 10.14 -2.16
CA ALA A 31 -6.02 10.13 -1.61
C ALA A 31 -6.13 9.17 -0.42
N PHE A 32 -5.49 7.99 -0.51
CA PHE A 32 -5.36 7.05 0.61
C PHE A 32 -4.68 7.70 1.81
N GLY A 33 -3.59 8.44 1.63
CA GLY A 33 -2.91 9.10 2.74
C GLY A 33 -3.79 10.10 3.48
N VAL A 34 -4.64 10.84 2.77
CA VAL A 34 -5.61 11.77 3.39
C VAL A 34 -6.69 11.00 4.17
N ALA A 35 -7.25 9.94 3.57
CA ALA A 35 -8.27 9.11 4.21
C ALA A 35 -7.72 8.39 5.45
N PHE A 36 -6.52 7.81 5.35
CA PHE A 36 -5.86 7.13 6.46
C PHE A 36 -5.51 8.08 7.60
N LYS A 37 -5.06 9.32 7.30
CA LYS A 37 -4.89 10.36 8.33
C LYS A 37 -6.20 10.63 9.07
N ARG A 38 -7.31 10.74 8.34
CA ARG A 38 -8.63 11.00 8.93
C ARG A 38 -9.10 9.86 9.85
N VAL A 39 -8.80 8.63 9.48
CA VAL A 39 -9.15 7.41 10.23
C VAL A 39 -8.26 7.20 11.45
N ALA A 40 -6.93 7.25 11.27
CA ALA A 40 -5.98 6.80 12.28
C ALA A 40 -5.38 7.92 13.16
N CYS A 41 -5.44 9.19 12.74
CA CYS A 41 -4.81 10.28 13.47
C CYS A 41 -5.78 10.96 14.46
N ALA A 42 -5.52 10.80 15.76
CA ALA A 42 -6.26 11.48 16.82
C ALA A 42 -6.08 13.01 16.81
N LEU A 43 -4.90 13.50 16.38
CA LEU A 43 -4.51 14.92 16.40
C LEU A 43 -4.39 15.49 14.97
N LYS A 44 -5.34 15.17 14.10
CA LYS A 44 -5.28 15.42 12.64
C LYS A 44 -5.00 16.86 12.18
N ARG A 45 -5.16 17.87 13.04
CA ARG A 45 -4.89 19.30 12.76
C ARG A 45 -3.47 19.76 13.16
N GLN A 46 -2.73 18.92 13.87
CA GLN A 46 -1.36 19.20 14.30
C GLN A 46 -0.35 18.64 13.30
N ASN A 47 0.81 19.28 13.20
CA ASN A 47 1.95 18.75 12.46
C ASN A 47 2.52 17.52 13.19
N CYS A 48 2.90 16.49 12.43
CA CYS A 48 3.43 15.25 13.02
C CYS A 48 4.79 15.48 13.72
N THR A 49 5.57 16.48 13.28
CA THR A 49 6.86 16.86 13.89
C THR A 49 6.73 17.26 15.34
N ASP A 50 5.65 17.96 15.68
CA ASP A 50 5.40 18.53 17.02
C ASP A 50 4.45 17.64 17.85
N CYS A 51 4.08 16.47 17.31
CA CYS A 51 3.06 15.61 17.90
C CYS A 51 3.67 14.70 18.97
N LEU A 52 3.11 14.74 20.19
CA LEU A 52 3.51 13.89 21.31
C LEU A 52 3.46 12.39 20.98
N LEU A 53 2.55 11.98 20.10
CA LEU A 53 2.32 10.58 19.74
C LEU A 53 3.23 10.07 18.61
N ARG A 54 4.04 10.93 17.98
CA ARG A 54 4.78 10.65 16.74
C ARG A 54 5.45 9.27 16.71
N THR A 55 6.21 8.91 17.74
CA THR A 55 7.01 7.67 17.79
C THR A 55 6.19 6.38 17.77
N LYS A 56 4.94 6.42 18.26
CA LYS A 56 4.02 5.26 18.30
C LYS A 56 2.75 5.47 17.46
N CYS A 57 2.66 6.58 16.73
CA CYS A 57 1.49 6.90 15.93
C CYS A 57 1.49 6.05 14.66
N ILE A 58 0.43 5.27 14.46
CA ILE A 58 0.26 4.42 13.26
C ILE A 58 0.38 5.26 11.99
N TYR A 59 -0.24 6.44 11.94
CA TYR A 59 -0.08 7.35 10.79
C TYR A 59 1.39 7.73 10.54
N SER A 60 2.12 8.11 11.60
CA SER A 60 3.53 8.46 11.48
C SER A 60 4.36 7.27 11.01
N GLN A 61 4.15 6.08 11.57
CA GLN A 61 4.88 4.87 11.18
C GLN A 61 4.63 4.44 9.73
N MET A 62 3.44 4.70 9.21
CA MET A 62 3.08 4.37 7.81
C MET A 62 3.49 5.49 6.83
N PHE A 63 3.50 6.75 7.26
CA PHE A 63 3.61 7.89 6.34
C PHE A 63 4.74 8.89 6.59
N GLU A 64 5.14 9.09 7.84
CA GLU A 64 6.15 10.07 8.22
C GLU A 64 7.45 9.31 8.43
N THR A 65 8.14 9.10 7.32
CA THR A 65 9.43 8.45 7.27
C THR A 65 10.51 9.36 7.87
N ASN A 66 10.57 9.45 9.19
CA ASN A 66 11.71 10.04 9.87
C ASN A 66 12.38 8.97 10.72
N ALA A 67 13.62 8.65 10.36
CA ALA A 67 14.47 7.79 11.18
C ALA A 67 14.84 8.58 12.44
N ASP A 68 14.00 8.50 13.48
CA ASP A 68 14.33 9.00 14.81
C ASP A 68 15.31 8.00 15.48
N GLY A 69 16.47 7.76 14.85
CA GLY A 69 17.48 6.79 15.29
C GLY A 69 18.39 6.28 14.17
N GLU A 70 19.56 5.76 14.55
CA GLU A 70 20.50 5.07 13.66
C GLU A 70 19.80 3.88 12.99
N SER A 71 19.54 3.99 11.69
CA SER A 71 19.08 2.84 10.91
C SER A 71 20.21 1.80 10.83
N PRO A 72 19.92 0.50 10.95
CA PRO A 72 20.90 -0.57 10.71
C PRO A 72 21.52 -0.52 9.31
N LEU A 73 20.93 0.25 8.39
CA LEU A 73 21.35 0.46 7.00
C LEU A 73 22.17 1.75 6.79
N GLY A 74 22.63 2.43 7.87
CA GLY A 74 23.38 3.68 7.79
C GLY A 74 22.49 4.93 7.77
N ARG A 75 23.03 6.10 7.36
CA ARG A 75 22.25 7.35 7.17
C ARG A 75 21.33 7.23 5.94
N VAL A 76 20.27 6.45 6.07
CA VAL A 76 19.16 6.47 5.11
C VAL A 76 18.23 7.58 5.58
N GLU A 77 18.20 8.70 4.86
CA GLU A 77 17.35 9.85 5.18
C GLU A 77 15.85 9.48 5.19
N THR A 78 15.45 8.44 4.45
CA THR A 78 14.07 7.96 4.41
C THR A 78 13.98 6.43 4.32
N VAL A 79 13.53 5.77 5.39
CA VAL A 79 13.10 4.35 5.39
C VAL A 79 11.92 4.13 4.42
N PRO A 80 11.95 3.13 3.53
CA PRO A 80 10.81 2.89 2.64
C PRO A 80 9.53 2.65 3.46
N ARG A 81 8.40 3.16 2.95
CA ARG A 81 7.11 2.97 3.60
C ARG A 81 6.78 1.48 3.62
N PRO A 82 6.20 0.95 4.70
CA PRO A 82 5.96 -0.48 4.87
C PRO A 82 4.74 -0.97 4.07
N PHE A 83 4.40 -0.31 2.97
CA PHE A 83 3.34 -0.72 2.06
C PHE A 83 3.59 -0.27 0.62
N VAL A 84 3.05 -1.02 -0.32
CA VAL A 84 3.07 -0.73 -1.76
C VAL A 84 1.65 -0.78 -2.30
N ILE A 85 1.27 0.23 -3.10
CA ILE A 85 0.02 0.22 -3.85
C ILE A 85 0.40 0.01 -5.31
N VAL A 86 0.03 -1.16 -5.86
CA VAL A 86 0.15 -1.44 -7.29
C VAL A 86 -1.16 -1.00 -7.95
N PRO A 87 -1.15 0.04 -8.78
CA PRO A 87 -2.36 0.54 -9.41
C PRO A 87 -2.97 -0.48 -10.38
N PRO A 88 -4.22 -0.28 -10.82
CA PRO A 88 -4.82 -1.10 -11.86
C PRO A 88 -3.95 -1.14 -13.13
N GLU A 89 -3.71 -2.33 -13.68
CA GLU A 89 -2.95 -2.58 -14.92
C GLU A 89 -3.79 -2.24 -16.17
N THR A 90 -4.20 -0.98 -16.28
CA THR A 90 -4.98 -0.49 -17.42
C THR A 90 -4.60 0.94 -17.76
N ASP A 91 -4.65 1.28 -19.04
CA ASP A 91 -4.48 2.66 -19.51
C ASP A 91 -5.74 3.50 -19.36
N ASN A 92 -6.89 2.88 -19.06
CA ASN A 92 -8.17 3.57 -18.89
C ASN A 92 -8.06 4.67 -17.83
N THR A 93 -8.46 5.89 -18.18
CA THR A 93 -8.47 7.04 -17.27
C THR A 93 -9.88 7.38 -16.79
N VAL A 94 -10.89 6.80 -17.43
CA VAL A 94 -12.31 6.97 -17.09
C VAL A 94 -12.90 5.62 -16.75
N PHE A 95 -13.54 5.55 -15.59
CA PHE A 95 -14.25 4.39 -15.09
C PHE A 95 -15.70 4.79 -14.91
N GLU A 96 -16.59 4.21 -15.73
CA GLU A 96 -18.01 4.53 -15.71
C GLU A 96 -18.68 4.03 -14.43
N GLN A 97 -19.86 4.57 -14.12
CA GLN A 97 -20.69 4.04 -13.05
C GLN A 97 -20.92 2.52 -13.24
N ASN A 98 -20.87 1.77 -12.14
CA ASN A 98 -20.94 0.31 -12.07
C ASN A 98 -19.73 -0.45 -12.65
N SER A 99 -18.65 0.23 -13.02
CA SER A 99 -17.41 -0.45 -13.39
C SER A 99 -16.61 -0.90 -12.16
N GLU A 100 -15.92 -2.03 -12.31
CA GLU A 100 -14.99 -2.52 -11.29
C GLU A 100 -13.60 -1.91 -11.47
N ILE A 101 -12.97 -1.56 -10.35
CA ILE A 101 -11.59 -1.10 -10.30
C ILE A 101 -10.82 -1.98 -9.31
N LYS A 102 -9.78 -2.65 -9.80
CA LYS A 102 -8.94 -3.56 -9.00
C LYS A 102 -7.53 -3.02 -8.87
N PHE A 103 -7.00 -3.02 -7.65
CA PHE A 103 -5.62 -2.67 -7.36
C PHE A 103 -5.09 -3.55 -6.24
N THR A 104 -3.76 -3.67 -6.14
CA THR A 104 -3.12 -4.49 -5.11
C THR A 104 -2.49 -3.60 -4.05
N LEU A 105 -2.68 -3.98 -2.79
CA LEU A 105 -2.00 -3.42 -1.63
C LEU A 105 -1.12 -4.51 -1.01
N THR A 106 0.19 -4.27 -0.99
CA THR A 106 1.14 -5.13 -0.27
C THR A 106 1.55 -4.45 1.02
N LEU A 107 1.40 -5.14 2.15
CA LEU A 107 1.83 -4.70 3.48
C LEU A 107 3.09 -5.47 3.88
N ILE A 108 4.06 -4.79 4.49
CA ILE A 108 5.37 -5.33 4.81
C ILE A 108 5.70 -5.09 6.28
N GLY A 109 6.27 -6.09 6.95
CA GLY A 109 6.65 -6.04 8.36
C GLY A 109 5.47 -5.69 9.25
N ARG A 110 5.65 -4.71 10.15
CA ARG A 110 4.62 -4.27 11.10
C ARG A 110 3.34 -3.76 10.45
N ALA A 111 3.34 -3.37 9.18
CA ALA A 111 2.13 -2.89 8.52
C ALA A 111 1.05 -3.97 8.40
N THR A 112 1.45 -5.26 8.35
CA THR A 112 0.50 -6.38 8.25
C THR A 112 -0.44 -6.47 9.45
N GLU A 113 0.01 -6.01 10.62
CA GLU A 113 -0.80 -5.95 11.86
C GLU A 113 -1.91 -4.89 11.81
N TYR A 114 -1.84 -3.95 10.86
CA TYR A 114 -2.74 -2.81 10.76
C TYR A 114 -3.72 -2.88 9.59
N LEU A 115 -3.85 -4.04 8.92
CA LEU A 115 -4.75 -4.22 7.79
C LEU A 115 -6.18 -3.65 7.99
N PRO A 116 -6.84 -3.81 9.15
CA PRO A 116 -8.17 -3.23 9.37
C PRO A 116 -8.22 -1.71 9.15
N TYR A 117 -7.15 -0.99 9.50
CA TYR A 117 -7.06 0.46 9.26
C TYR A 117 -6.96 0.79 7.77
N PHE A 118 -6.25 -0.03 6.99
CA PHE A 118 -6.14 0.14 5.54
C PHE A 118 -7.50 -0.10 4.87
N VAL A 119 -8.16 -1.22 5.21
CA VAL A 119 -9.50 -1.55 4.68
C VAL A 119 -10.48 -0.43 4.98
N TYR A 120 -10.58 -0.01 6.24
CA TYR A 120 -11.50 1.04 6.64
C TYR A 120 -11.16 2.41 6.01
N ALA A 121 -9.87 2.75 5.88
CA ALA A 121 -9.47 3.96 5.18
C ALA A 121 -9.86 3.96 3.69
N PHE A 122 -9.78 2.81 3.00
CA PHE A 122 -10.26 2.70 1.62
C PHE A 122 -11.78 2.76 1.52
N GLN A 123 -12.54 2.26 2.50
CA GLN A 123 -13.99 2.48 2.57
C GLN A 123 -14.33 3.97 2.74
N GLU A 124 -13.65 4.67 3.66
CA GLU A 124 -13.86 6.10 3.89
C GLU A 124 -13.42 6.94 2.69
N LEU A 125 -12.36 6.53 1.99
CA LEU A 125 -11.94 7.16 0.75
C LEU A 125 -13.03 7.06 -0.34
N GLY A 126 -13.71 5.92 -0.46
CA GLY A 126 -14.82 5.75 -1.40
C GLY A 126 -15.95 6.76 -1.19
N LYS A 127 -16.31 7.01 0.08
CA LYS A 127 -17.29 8.04 0.47
C LYS A 127 -16.81 9.46 0.22
N MET A 128 -15.51 9.71 0.43
CA MET A 128 -14.88 11.02 0.19
C MET A 128 -14.73 11.34 -1.30
N GLY A 129 -14.71 10.31 -2.14
CA GLY A 129 -14.48 10.39 -3.57
C GLY A 129 -13.00 10.49 -3.95
N ILE A 130 -12.67 9.95 -5.12
CA ILE A 130 -11.31 9.87 -5.68
C ILE A 130 -11.24 10.48 -7.09
N GLY A 131 -10.04 10.91 -7.50
CA GLY A 131 -9.80 11.41 -8.85
C GLY A 131 -10.35 12.81 -9.10
N SER A 132 -10.31 13.25 -10.36
CA SER A 132 -10.95 14.50 -10.77
C SER A 132 -12.47 14.34 -10.76
N GLY A 133 -13.17 15.29 -10.17
CA GLY A 133 -14.62 15.20 -9.93
C GLY A 133 -15.01 14.45 -8.64
N ARG A 134 -14.04 13.86 -7.92
CA ARG A 134 -14.27 13.13 -6.66
C ARG A 134 -15.35 12.05 -6.78
N GLY A 135 -15.28 11.24 -7.83
CA GLY A 135 -16.22 10.14 -8.04
C GLY A 135 -16.19 9.17 -6.87
N LYS A 136 -17.37 8.74 -6.43
CA LYS A 136 -17.52 7.82 -5.31
C LYS A 136 -17.47 6.37 -5.75
N TYR A 137 -17.06 5.51 -4.82
CA TYR A 137 -17.08 4.07 -5.00
C TYR A 137 -17.43 3.37 -3.68
N THR A 138 -17.85 2.12 -3.81
CA THR A 138 -17.95 1.18 -2.71
C THR A 138 -16.82 0.15 -2.80
N LEU A 139 -16.15 -0.13 -1.67
CA LEU A 139 -15.25 -1.26 -1.56
C LEU A 139 -16.09 -2.53 -1.45
N LEU A 140 -16.06 -3.39 -2.48
CA LEU A 140 -16.83 -4.63 -2.54
C LEU A 140 -16.17 -5.74 -1.74
N SER A 141 -14.88 -5.96 -1.97
CA SER A 141 -14.15 -7.04 -1.33
C SER A 141 -12.65 -6.76 -1.24
N VAL A 142 -12.02 -7.47 -0.32
CA VAL A 142 -10.56 -7.60 -0.23
C VAL A 142 -10.23 -9.08 -0.20
N ILE A 143 -9.35 -9.51 -1.09
CA ILE A 143 -8.94 -10.91 -1.23
C ILE A 143 -7.44 -10.99 -0.98
N SER A 144 -6.99 -11.99 -0.22
CA SER A 144 -5.57 -12.28 -0.07
C SER A 144 -5.02 -12.86 -1.37
N GLU A 145 -4.01 -12.23 -1.95
CA GLU A 145 -3.35 -12.71 -3.16
C GLU A 145 -2.49 -13.95 -2.88
N ASN A 146 -2.09 -14.13 -1.62
CA ASN A 146 -1.23 -15.24 -1.20
C ASN A 146 -1.94 -16.60 -1.26
N ASP A 147 -3.22 -16.66 -0.89
CA ASP A 147 -3.99 -17.90 -0.72
C ASP A 147 -5.43 -17.83 -1.30
N GLY A 148 -5.86 -16.68 -1.80
CA GLY A 148 -7.19 -16.48 -2.37
C GLY A 148 -8.31 -16.30 -1.33
N GLU A 149 -7.98 -16.21 -0.03
CA GLU A 149 -9.01 -16.07 1.00
C GLU A 149 -9.72 -14.71 0.95
N LEU A 150 -11.03 -14.72 1.20
CA LEU A 150 -11.84 -13.51 1.31
C LEU A 150 -11.59 -12.84 2.67
N ILE A 151 -10.88 -11.73 2.64
CA ILE A 151 -10.48 -10.98 3.85
C ILE A 151 -11.56 -10.01 4.28
N TYR A 152 -12.22 -9.34 3.33
CA TYR A 152 -13.32 -8.43 3.60
C TYR A 152 -14.42 -8.59 2.56
N SER A 153 -15.67 -8.49 3.00
CA SER A 153 -16.86 -8.44 2.14
C SER A 153 -17.78 -7.29 2.52
N HIS A 154 -18.26 -6.56 1.52
CA HIS A 154 -19.24 -5.51 1.69
C HIS A 154 -20.58 -6.03 2.22
N ASP A 155 -21.02 -7.19 1.76
CA ASP A 155 -22.35 -7.71 2.09
C ASP A 155 -22.48 -8.10 3.56
N THR A 156 -21.41 -8.68 4.12
CA THR A 156 -21.38 -9.10 5.53
C THR A 156 -20.78 -8.04 6.45
N GLN A 157 -20.07 -7.05 5.89
CA GLN A 157 -19.24 -6.09 6.64
C GLN A 157 -18.27 -6.77 7.62
N THR A 158 -17.84 -7.99 7.30
CA THR A 158 -16.90 -8.77 8.14
C THR A 158 -15.48 -8.64 7.61
N LEU A 159 -14.52 -8.65 8.54
CA LEU A 159 -13.10 -8.69 8.24
C LEU A 159 -12.47 -9.91 8.94
N HIS A 160 -11.78 -10.74 8.16
CA HIS A 160 -11.08 -11.92 8.63
C HIS A 160 -9.59 -11.64 8.81
N SER A 161 -8.96 -12.34 9.75
CA SER A 161 -7.52 -12.24 9.94
C SER A 161 -6.82 -12.99 8.80
N PRO A 162 -5.91 -12.35 8.05
CA PRO A 162 -5.17 -13.03 6.99
C PRO A 162 -4.16 -14.00 7.58
N GLN A 163 -3.79 -15.02 6.80
CA GLN A 163 -2.67 -15.88 7.15
C GLN A 163 -1.36 -15.08 7.18
N LYS A 164 -0.44 -15.45 8.07
CA LYS A 164 0.87 -14.78 8.17
C LYS A 164 1.80 -15.38 7.12
N ASN A 165 2.28 -14.57 6.19
CA ASN A 165 3.29 -14.99 5.22
C ASN A 165 4.67 -14.39 5.57
N GLU A 166 5.72 -15.18 5.41
CA GLU A 166 7.10 -14.77 5.66
C GLU A 166 7.94 -15.02 4.41
N LEU A 167 8.77 -14.04 4.06
CA LEU A 167 9.79 -14.15 3.03
C LEU A 167 11.15 -14.31 3.71
N ASP A 168 11.89 -15.38 3.41
CA ASP A 168 13.28 -15.49 3.82
C ASP A 168 14.19 -14.87 2.75
N LEU A 169 14.85 -13.78 3.11
CA LEU A 169 15.81 -13.11 2.22
C LEU A 169 17.09 -13.91 2.00
N GLY A 170 17.33 -15.00 2.75
CA GLY A 170 18.47 -15.89 2.50
C GLY A 170 18.40 -16.58 1.13
N ASP A 171 17.18 -16.94 0.70
CA ASP A 171 16.96 -17.64 -0.58
C ASP A 171 16.93 -16.66 -1.76
N ALA A 172 16.41 -15.45 -1.56
CA ALA A 172 16.33 -14.41 -2.59
C ALA A 172 17.70 -13.82 -2.98
N VAL A 173 18.62 -13.68 -2.02
CA VAL A 173 19.98 -13.20 -2.29
C VAL A 173 20.79 -14.25 -3.06
N SER A 174 20.56 -15.54 -2.81
CA SER A 174 21.20 -16.64 -3.54
C SER A 174 20.81 -16.61 -5.03
N TRP A 175 19.52 -16.39 -5.33
CA TRP A 175 19.03 -16.22 -6.70
C TRP A 175 19.59 -14.97 -7.41
N PHE A 176 19.74 -13.85 -6.69
CA PHE A 176 20.37 -12.64 -7.25
C PHE A 176 21.88 -12.84 -7.53
N ILE A 177 22.60 -13.52 -6.64
CA ILE A 177 24.03 -13.81 -6.82
C ILE A 177 24.26 -14.80 -7.98
N GLU A 178 23.35 -15.75 -8.19
CA GLU A 178 23.43 -16.71 -9.30
C GLU A 178 23.20 -16.06 -10.68
N GLN A 179 22.54 -14.90 -10.77
CA GLN A 179 22.30 -14.20 -12.04
C GLN A 179 23.41 -13.21 -12.42
N ASP A 180 24.18 -12.68 -11.46
CA ASP A 180 25.29 -11.74 -11.70
C ASP A 180 26.66 -12.46 -11.84
N GLY A 181 26.68 -13.57 -12.58
CA GLY A 181 27.93 -14.19 -13.04
C GLY A 181 28.74 -13.19 -13.88
N GLU A 182 30.01 -13.01 -13.52
CA GLU A 182 30.98 -11.99 -13.96
C GLU A 182 30.87 -11.46 -15.41
N PRO A 183 31.19 -10.16 -15.64
CA PRO A 183 31.39 -9.65 -17.00
C PRO A 183 32.64 -10.30 -17.61
N SER A 184 32.49 -11.00 -18.75
CA SER A 184 33.63 -11.52 -19.52
C SER A 184 34.54 -10.37 -19.94
N GLN A 185 35.77 -10.35 -19.42
CA GLN A 185 36.84 -9.50 -19.91
C GLN A 185 37.37 -10.03 -21.26
N SER A 186 36.84 -9.51 -22.37
CA SER A 186 37.43 -9.56 -23.73
C SER A 186 36.44 -8.84 -24.66
N GLU A 187 36.73 -7.78 -25.43
CA GLU A 187 37.96 -7.25 -26.00
C GLU A 187 37.86 -5.71 -26.07
N VAL A 188 38.90 -5.02 -25.60
CA VAL A 188 39.22 -3.67 -26.07
C VAL A 188 40.27 -3.86 -27.15
N THR A 189 39.97 -3.51 -28.40
CA THR A 189 41.00 -3.16 -29.38
C THR A 189 40.55 -1.93 -30.15
N LEU A 190 41.47 -0.95 -30.17
CA LEU A 190 41.43 0.32 -30.91
C LEU A 190 41.26 0.13 -32.42
#